data_AF-A0A9E2I695-F1
#
_entry.id   AF-A0A9E2I695-F1
#
_cell.length_a   1.000
_cell.length_b   1.000
_cell.length_c   1.000
_cell.angle_alpha   90.00
_cell.angle_beta   90.00
_cell.angle_gamma   90.00
#
_symmetry.space_group_name_H-M   'P 1'
#
loop_
_entity.id
_entity.type
_entity.pdbx_description
1 polymer ?
#
loop_
_entity_poly.entity_id
_entity_poly.type
_entity_poly.pdbx_seq_one_letter_code
_entity_poly.pdbx_strand_id
1 'polypeptide(L)'
;MLWSEIRNVYPEQWLIVEALQAHTTSTSQRKLDNIAVVESCDDGSSAMKSYRRLHQQFPTREFYFLHTSRKKLDIRERQWVGIRRNYEAVFER
;
A
#
# COMPACT_ATOMS: atom_id res chain seq x y z
N MET A 1 -8.55 -7.15 -8.81
CA MET A 1 -8.04 -8.53 -8.67
C MET A 1 -7.93 -8.88 -7.19
N LEU A 2 -7.99 -10.17 -6.87
CA LEU A 2 -7.69 -10.69 -5.54
C LEU A 2 -6.17 -10.80 -5.34
N TRP A 3 -5.70 -10.68 -4.08
CA TRP A 3 -4.28 -10.84 -3.75
C TRP A 3 -3.72 -12.20 -4.17
N SER A 4 -4.51 -13.26 -4.05
CA SER A 4 -4.12 -14.61 -4.49
C SER A 4 -3.82 -14.69 -5.99
N GLU A 5 -4.56 -13.96 -6.82
CA GLU A 5 -4.37 -13.94 -8.27
C GLU A 5 -3.10 -13.16 -8.63
N ILE A 6 -2.89 -12.00 -8.00
CA ILE A 6 -1.69 -11.18 -8.21
C ILE A 6 -0.42 -11.97 -7.89
N ARG A 7 -0.42 -12.78 -6.83
CA ARG A 7 0.73 -13.62 -6.49
C ARG A 7 1.07 -14.66 -7.55
N ASN A 8 0.09 -15.13 -8.33
CA ASN A 8 0.33 -16.06 -9.42
C ASN A 8 0.90 -15.36 -10.66
N VAL A 9 0.47 -14.12 -10.92
CA VAL A 9 0.93 -13.33 -12.08
C VAL A 9 2.30 -12.69 -11.82
N TYR A 10 2.57 -12.28 -10.58
CA TYR A 10 3.78 -11.56 -10.16
C TYR A 10 4.50 -12.29 -9.00
N PRO A 11 5.11 -13.47 -9.23
CA PRO A 11 5.77 -14.22 -8.17
C PRO A 11 7.06 -13.54 -7.69
N GLU A 12 7.30 -13.54 -6.37
CA GLU A 12 8.53 -13.05 -5.72
C GLU A 12 8.99 -11.64 -6.13
N GLN A 13 8.05 -10.68 -6.14
CA GLN A 13 8.29 -9.29 -6.55
C GLN A 13 7.73 -8.28 -5.54
N TRP A 14 8.32 -7.09 -5.51
CA TRP A 14 7.74 -5.93 -4.87
C TRP A 14 6.75 -5.25 -5.81
N LEU A 15 5.56 -4.96 -5.31
CA LEU A 15 4.50 -4.29 -6.06
C LEU A 15 3.98 -3.09 -5.30
N ILE A 16 3.65 -2.03 -6.02
CA ILE A 16 2.69 -1.03 -5.59
C ILE A 16 1.31 -1.49 -6.03
N VAL A 17 0.40 -1.58 -5.07
CA VAL A 17 -1.00 -1.86 -5.33
C VAL A 17 -1.87 -0.72 -4.83
N GLU A 18 -2.95 -0.46 -5.55
CA GLU A 18 -4.02 0.40 -5.11
C GLU A 18 -5.17 -0.45 -4.56
N ALA A 19 -5.72 -0.05 -3.42
CA ALA A 19 -6.98 -0.57 -2.91
C ALA A 19 -8.15 0.14 -3.59
N LEU A 20 -8.78 -0.55 -4.55
CA LEU A 20 -10.01 -0.09 -5.20
C LEU A 20 -11.23 -0.33 -4.30
N GLN A 21 -11.20 -1.40 -3.52
CA GLN A 21 -12.19 -1.71 -2.49
C GLN A 21 -11.50 -2.38 -1.31
N ALA A 22 -11.77 -1.87 -0.11
CA ALA A 22 -11.25 -2.41 1.13
C ALA A 22 -12.21 -2.12 2.29
N HIS A 23 -12.19 -3.00 3.29
CA HIS A 23 -12.94 -2.82 4.52
C HIS A 23 -12.06 -3.13 5.73
N THR A 24 -12.41 -2.54 6.87
CA THR A 24 -11.74 -2.81 8.15
C THR A 24 -12.60 -3.77 8.96
N THR A 25 -11.99 -4.86 9.45
CA THR A 25 -12.67 -5.82 10.31
C THR A 25 -12.86 -5.27 11.72
N SER A 26 -13.71 -5.91 12.53
CA SER A 26 -13.87 -5.61 13.96
C SER A 26 -12.56 -5.71 14.76
N THR A 27 -11.57 -6.45 14.24
CA THR A 27 -10.23 -6.60 14.84
C THR A 27 -9.21 -5.59 14.30
N SER A 28 -9.67 -4.50 13.68
CA SER A 28 -8.81 -3.45 13.07
C SER A 28 -7.88 -3.97 11.96
N GLN A 29 -8.26 -5.06 11.29
CA GLN A 29 -7.53 -5.58 10.14
C GLN A 29 -8.10 -4.97 8.87
N ARG A 30 -7.25 -4.32 8.06
CA ARG A 30 -7.63 -3.82 6.73
C ARG A 30 -7.59 -4.97 5.74
N LYS A 31 -8.75 -5.34 5.20
CA LYS A 31 -8.91 -6.33 4.15
C LYS A 31 -9.01 -5.62 2.81
N LEU A 32 -8.18 -6.03 1.86
CA LEU A 32 -8.20 -5.52 0.50
C LEU A 32 -9.05 -6.48 -0.34
N ASP A 33 -10.28 -6.08 -0.67
CA ASP A 33 -11.25 -6.90 -1.40
C ASP A 33 -11.00 -6.86 -2.91
N ASN A 34 -10.61 -5.69 -3.40
CA ASN A 34 -10.27 -5.49 -4.80
C ASN A 34 -9.07 -4.57 -4.92
N ILE A 35 -8.02 -5.06 -5.58
CA ILE A 35 -6.78 -4.32 -5.78
C ILE A 35 -6.36 -4.28 -7.25
N ALA A 36 -5.66 -3.22 -7.61
CA ALA A 36 -4.99 -3.06 -8.90
C ALA A 36 -3.48 -2.97 -8.68
N VAL A 37 -2.70 -3.64 -9.53
CA VAL A 37 -1.24 -3.46 -9.57
C VAL A 37 -0.95 -2.17 -10.34
N VAL A 38 -0.23 -1.26 -9.70
CA VAL A 38 0.11 0.05 -10.28
C VAL A 38 1.51 0.00 -10.88
N GLU A 39 2.49 -0.51 -10.13
CA GLU A 39 3.89 -0.59 -10.53
C GLU A 39 4.54 -1.85 -9.92
N SER A 40 5.47 -2.47 -10.64
CA SER A 40 6.42 -3.44 -10.10
C SER A 40 7.73 -2.75 -9.74
N CYS A 41 8.40 -3.20 -8.69
CA CYS A 41 9.63 -2.63 -8.18
C CYS A 41 10.69 -3.72 -7.98
N ASP A 42 11.95 -3.37 -8.19
CA ASP A 42 13.06 -4.32 -8.09
C ASP A 42 13.33 -4.71 -6.63
N ASP A 43 13.12 -3.79 -5.69
CA ASP A 43 13.40 -3.99 -4.27
C ASP A 43 12.46 -3.18 -3.36
N GLY A 44 12.57 -3.40 -2.05
CA GLY A 44 11.73 -2.69 -1.07
C GLY A 44 12.03 -1.19 -1.01
N SER A 45 13.25 -0.77 -1.37
CA SER A 45 13.67 0.63 -1.34
C SER A 45 13.03 1.44 -2.47
N SER A 46 13.02 0.88 -3.68
CA SER A 46 12.34 1.41 -4.86
C SER A 46 10.82 1.40 -4.64
N ALA A 47 10.25 0.35 -4.07
CA ALA A 47 8.84 0.31 -3.69
C ALA A 47 8.46 1.43 -2.70
N MET A 48 9.26 1.67 -1.68
CA MET A 48 9.04 2.78 -0.74
C MET A 48 9.10 4.15 -1.44
N LYS A 49 10.03 4.35 -2.38
CA LYS A 49 10.15 5.59 -3.16
C LYS A 49 8.93 5.80 -4.06
N SER A 50 8.52 4.77 -4.82
CA SER A 50 7.32 4.84 -5.66
C SER A 50 6.05 5.09 -4.84
N TYR A 51 5.91 4.42 -3.69
CA TYR A 51 4.79 4.66 -2.76
C TYR A 51 4.71 6.13 -2.34
N ARG A 52 5.83 6.74 -1.91
CA ARG A 52 5.86 8.16 -1.51
C ARG A 52 5.48 9.09 -2.65
N ARG A 53 6.03 8.87 -3.86
CA ARG A 53 5.71 9.66 -5.05
C ARG A 53 4.23 9.59 -5.39
N LEU A 54 3.65 8.39 -5.40
CA LEU A 54 2.23 8.18 -5.72
C LEU A 54 1.31 8.78 -4.66
N HIS A 55 1.67 8.70 -3.38
CA HIS A 55 0.89 9.29 -2.30
C HIS A 55 0.89 10.82 -2.36
N GLN A 56 2.03 11.44 -2.68
CA GLN A 56 2.11 12.90 -2.91
C GLN A 56 1.29 13.34 -4.12
N GLN A 57 1.31 12.57 -5.20
CA GLN A 57 0.58 12.90 -6.43
C GLN A 57 -0.92 12.67 -6.29
N PHE A 58 -1.34 11.66 -5.52
CA PHE A 58 -2.74 11.27 -5.34
C PHE A 58 -3.06 11.00 -3.85
N PRO A 59 -3.14 12.04 -3.01
CA PRO A 59 -3.27 11.90 -1.55
C PRO A 59 -4.58 11.26 -1.11
N THR A 60 -5.62 11.29 -1.95
CA THR A 60 -6.92 10.69 -1.67
C THR A 60 -7.00 9.21 -2.04
N ARG A 61 -5.99 8.67 -2.74
CA ARG A 61 -5.97 7.27 -3.17
C ARG A 61 -5.24 6.41 -2.13
N GLU A 62 -5.72 5.18 -1.97
CA GLU A 62 -5.20 4.25 -0.98
C GLU A 62 -4.20 3.28 -1.64
N PHE A 63 -2.90 3.55 -1.44
CA PHE A 63 -1.82 2.71 -1.96
C PHE A 63 -1.19 1.85 -0.88
N TYR A 64 -0.62 0.72 -1.29
CA TYR A 64 0.19 -0.17 -0.47
C TYR A 64 1.41 -0.63 -1.27
N PHE A 65 2.55 -0.84 -0.59
CA PHE A 65 3.69 -1.54 -1.17
C PHE A 65 3.84 -2.90 -0.49
N LEU A 66 3.79 -3.97 -1.27
CA LEU A 66 3.70 -5.35 -0.77
C LEU A 66 4.65 -6.25 -1.55
N HIS A 67 5.20 -7.25 -0.87
CA HIS A 67 5.96 -8.33 -1.52
C HIS A 67 5.09 -9.55 -1.73
N THR A 68 5.08 -10.11 -2.94
CA THR A 68 4.18 -11.22 -3.32
C THR A 68 4.56 -12.57 -2.72
N SER A 69 5.72 -12.70 -2.07
CA SER A 69 6.03 -13.88 -1.24
C SER A 69 5.07 -14.03 -0.04
N ARG A 70 4.40 -12.95 0.38
CA ARG A 70 3.44 -12.96 1.50
C ARG A 70 2.15 -13.66 1.11
N LYS A 71 1.95 -14.89 1.61
CA LYS A 71 0.74 -15.69 1.35
C LYS A 71 -0.56 -15.02 1.76
N LYS A 72 -0.55 -14.28 2.87
CA LYS A 72 -1.69 -13.55 3.41
C LYS A 72 -1.25 -12.13 3.75
N LEU A 73 -2.14 -11.17 3.52
CA LEU A 73 -1.95 -9.79 3.96
C LEU A 73 -2.44 -9.66 5.40
N ASP A 74 -1.55 -9.18 6.28
CA ASP A 74 -1.90 -8.73 7.63
C ASP A 74 -1.62 -7.24 7.74
N ILE A 75 -2.57 -6.45 7.24
CA ILE A 75 -2.54 -4.99 7.33
C ILE A 75 -3.41 -4.60 8.51
N ARG A 76 -2.81 -3.91 9.50
CA ARG A 76 -3.52 -3.47 10.70
C ARG A 76 -3.63 -1.96 10.72
N GLU A 77 -4.84 -1.47 10.85
CA GLU A 77 -5.07 -0.04 11.08
C GLU A 77 -4.70 0.28 12.53
N ARG A 78 -3.86 1.30 12.71
CA ARG A 78 -3.62 1.91 14.01
C ARG A 78 -4.30 3.26 14.03
N GLN A 79 -5.37 3.36 14.80
CA GLN A 79 -5.97 4.67 15.08
C GLN A 79 -4.98 5.46 15.96
N TRP A 80 -4.63 6.66 15.50
CA TRP A 80 -3.75 7.55 16.21
C TRP A 80 -4.58 8.63 16.90
N VAL A 81 -4.51 8.70 18.22
CA VAL A 81 -5.18 9.72 19.02
C VAL A 81 -4.13 10.77 19.38
N GLY A 82 -3.99 11.81 18.56
CA GLY A 82 -3.02 12.90 18.76
C GLY A 82 -2.76 13.72 17.48
N ILE A 83 -2.11 14.88 17.61
CA ILE A 83 -1.74 15.73 16.47
C ILE A 83 -0.62 15.03 15.68
N ARG A 84 -0.88 14.68 14.41
CA ARG A 84 0.18 14.32 13.47
C ARG A 84 0.70 15.60 12.83
N ARG A 85 2.01 15.87 12.94
CA ARG A 85 2.67 16.81 12.04
C ARG A 85 2.62 16.15 10.66
N ASN A 86 1.76 16.65 9.77
CA ASN A 86 1.77 16.21 8.39
C ASN A 86 3.17 16.50 7.83
N TYR A 87 3.90 15.47 7.41
CA TYR A 87 5.13 15.61 6.63
C TYR A 87 4.81 15.93 5.16
N GLU A 88 3.79 16.76 4.92
CA GLU A 88 3.48 17.28 3.59
C GLU A 88 4.25 18.60 3.45
N ALA A 89 5.29 18.57 2.61
CA ALA A 89 6.08 19.72 2.13
C ALA A 89 6.89 20.52 3.17
N VAL A 90 8.02 19.97 3.63
CA VAL A 90 9.20 20.80 3.95
C VAL A 90 10.16 20.72 2.77
N PHE A 91 9.90 21.55 1.76
CA PHE A 91 10.95 22.14 0.95
C PHE A 91 10.98 23.63 1.33
N GLU A 92 11.76 23.96 2.35
CA GLU A 92 12.21 25.34 2.51
C GLU A 92 13.37 25.55 1.54
N ARG A 93 13.06 26.34 0.51
CA ARG A 93 13.90 27.20 -0.35
C ARG A 93 15.28 26.69 -0.79
#